data_AF-A0A0F9DTX6-F1
#
_entry.id   AF-A0A0F9DTX6-F1
#
_cell.length_a   1.000
_cell.length_b   1.000
_cell.length_c   1.000
_cell.angle_alpha   90.00
_cell.angle_beta   90.00
_cell.angle_gamma   90.00
#
_symmetry.space_group_name_H-M   'P 1'
#
loop_
_entity.id
_entity.type
_entity.pdbx_description
1 polymer ?
#
loop_
_entity_poly.entity_id
_entity_poly.type
_entity_poly.pdbx_seq_one_letter_code
_entity_poly.pdbx_strand_id
1 'polypeptide(L)'
;MLFVEDQPGCNGCPLRDAHPKANFVPPKLGRGLRLALGMNPGNDEVHHLPTPEPFVGKSGQFLRFGYDKIGVAWPDVTRANVCQCRLSAPKNLFPTDEAAREYLSLPAAKEAIRHCWDTYVVPLLKSKRWGRIDLLGAPALEKGTGKRGILPHPGKACWAGTQLEMLDAPELGAIAVATMHPAYLMRTGEFIPLFYNDLRRSLVPAPESYVLQGTPADYPTDVSTLSLDLETNTANGPTGEIEIRLCGIGTEPYKGACFNWRDDRFRGWLQGAMQQVHDLYVHNGMAFDMPVLEENGIVFPWNFGTLGVPPTGEMRLWDTMLMHHLLWPTLRHDLGSLGRQYTSQPLWKDWKLTDDPEELYCNRDQGNTHAIGVKLRAELSREPKLLNLYRFTQLPLARICLYMSQQGITRDPTRIVKLRERTEAQMFNTEKDLPLDLKSAVVTRNHNVPAPPGTVSAKT
;
A
#
# COMPACT_ATOMS: atom_id res chain seq x y z
N MET A 1 -43.44 -12.13 -0.10
CA MET A 1 -42.28 -11.21 -0.11
C MET A 1 -42.80 -9.92 0.49
N LEU A 2 -42.51 -9.65 1.77
CA LEU A 2 -42.94 -8.43 2.44
C LEU A 2 -42.06 -7.31 1.88
N PHE A 3 -42.61 -6.48 1.00
CA PHE A 3 -41.96 -5.22 0.65
C PHE A 3 -41.94 -4.40 1.92
N VAL A 4 -40.75 -4.01 2.37
CA VAL A 4 -40.64 -3.03 3.45
C VAL A 4 -41.29 -1.76 2.89
N GLU A 5 -42.46 -1.42 3.45
CA GLU A 5 -43.26 -0.25 3.06
C GLU A 5 -42.41 1.03 3.06
N ASP A 6 -42.84 2.00 2.25
CA ASP A 6 -42.16 3.25 1.95
C ASP A 6 -41.34 3.77 3.12
N GLN A 7 -40.02 3.64 3.00
CA GLN A 7 -39.10 4.30 3.90
C GLN A 7 -39.23 5.80 3.65
N PRO A 8 -39.75 6.60 4.60
CA PRO A 8 -40.04 8.02 4.36
C PRO A 8 -38.79 8.80 3.93
N GLY A 9 -37.62 8.34 4.35
CA GLY A 9 -36.32 8.90 3.96
C GLY A 9 -35.91 8.62 2.51
N CYS A 10 -36.61 7.78 1.75
CA CYS A 10 -36.29 7.48 0.35
C CYS A 10 -37.01 8.40 -0.66
N ASN A 11 -37.90 9.28 -0.19
CA ASN A 11 -38.62 10.21 -1.05
C ASN A 11 -37.66 11.16 -1.77
N GLY A 12 -37.77 11.24 -3.09
CA GLY A 12 -36.90 12.07 -3.95
C GLY A 12 -35.54 11.45 -4.28
N CYS A 13 -35.29 10.19 -3.89
CA CYS A 13 -34.07 9.49 -4.29
C CYS A 13 -34.17 9.02 -5.76
N PRO A 14 -33.27 9.45 -6.67
CA PRO A 14 -33.37 9.08 -8.09
C PRO A 14 -33.29 7.59 -8.36
N LEU A 15 -32.62 6.82 -7.49
CA LEU A 15 -32.56 5.37 -7.59
C LEU A 15 -33.92 4.74 -7.25
N ARG A 16 -34.66 5.28 -6.28
CA ARG A 16 -36.01 4.82 -5.94
C ARG A 16 -37.01 5.19 -7.04
N ASP A 17 -36.89 6.39 -7.62
CA ASP A 17 -37.76 6.84 -8.72
C ASP A 17 -37.56 5.98 -9.97
N ALA A 18 -36.31 5.70 -10.33
CA ALA A 18 -35.97 4.85 -11.48
C ALA A 18 -36.26 3.36 -11.22
N HIS A 19 -36.15 2.92 -9.96
CA HIS A 19 -36.36 1.53 -9.55
C HIS A 19 -37.25 1.46 -8.30
N PRO A 20 -38.58 1.61 -8.44
CA PRO A 20 -39.49 1.57 -7.28
C PRO A 20 -39.46 0.24 -6.52
N LYS A 21 -39.05 -0.84 -7.20
CA LYS A 21 -38.85 -2.18 -6.62
C LYS A 21 -37.42 -2.41 -6.08
N ALA A 22 -36.56 -1.41 -6.10
CA ALA A 22 -35.23 -1.50 -5.50
C ALA A 22 -35.40 -1.84 -4.02
N ASN A 23 -34.78 -2.94 -3.62
CA ASN A 23 -34.92 -3.45 -2.28
C ASN A 23 -33.94 -2.72 -1.35
N PHE A 24 -34.51 -2.02 -0.39
CA PHE A 24 -33.80 -1.31 0.65
C PHE A 24 -33.35 -2.30 1.74
N VAL A 25 -32.10 -2.16 2.17
CA VAL A 25 -31.50 -2.94 3.25
C VAL A 25 -31.03 -1.95 4.33
N PRO A 26 -31.73 -1.84 5.47
CA PRO A 26 -31.38 -0.88 6.51
C PRO A 26 -30.04 -1.23 7.18
N PRO A 27 -29.35 -0.24 7.77
CA PRO A 27 -28.25 -0.52 8.70
C PRO A 27 -28.68 -1.46 9.83
N LYS A 28 -27.82 -2.42 10.17
CA LYS A 28 -28.01 -3.32 11.30
C LYS A 28 -27.11 -2.89 12.47
N LEU A 29 -27.74 -2.41 13.54
CA LEU A 29 -27.02 -1.95 14.74
C LEU A 29 -26.41 -3.12 15.50
N GLY A 30 -25.11 -3.00 15.79
CA GLY A 30 -24.38 -3.87 16.69
C GLY A 30 -24.29 -3.28 18.10
N ARG A 31 -23.90 -4.12 19.06
CA ARG A 31 -23.77 -3.73 20.47
C ARG A 31 -22.47 -2.98 20.78
N GLY A 32 -21.43 -3.19 19.98
CA GLY A 32 -20.11 -2.58 20.15
C GLY A 32 -19.96 -1.22 19.45
N LEU A 33 -18.73 -0.73 19.46
CA LEU A 33 -18.34 0.55 18.86
C LEU A 33 -17.58 0.37 17.53
N ARG A 34 -17.80 -0.76 16.84
CA ARG A 34 -17.21 -1.04 15.54
C ARG A 34 -18.26 -1.00 14.44
N LEU A 35 -17.95 -0.30 13.35
CA LEU A 35 -18.81 -0.18 12.17
C LEU A 35 -18.12 -0.81 10.96
N ALA A 36 -18.82 -1.71 10.26
CA ALA A 36 -18.44 -2.21 8.94
C ALA A 36 -19.29 -1.51 7.87
N LEU A 37 -18.63 -0.80 6.95
CA LEU A 37 -19.30 -0.02 5.91
C LEU A 37 -18.96 -0.56 4.52
N GLY A 38 -19.95 -1.16 3.86
CA GLY A 38 -19.85 -1.76 2.53
C GLY A 38 -20.27 -0.82 1.40
N MET A 39 -20.37 -1.37 0.19
CA MET A 39 -20.74 -0.65 -1.03
C MET A 39 -22.27 -0.55 -1.19
N ASN A 40 -22.90 -1.61 -1.69
CA ASN A 40 -24.34 -1.74 -1.84
C ASN A 40 -24.76 -3.19 -1.53
N PRO A 41 -26.04 -3.46 -1.22
CA PRO A 41 -26.46 -4.78 -0.78
C PRO A 41 -26.42 -5.79 -1.92
N GLY A 42 -26.01 -7.03 -1.60
CA GLY A 42 -26.11 -8.19 -2.49
C GLY A 42 -27.52 -8.81 -2.56
N ASN A 43 -27.66 -9.87 -3.34
CA ASN A 43 -28.92 -10.62 -3.50
C ASN A 43 -29.43 -11.21 -2.20
N ASP A 44 -28.53 -11.84 -1.46
CA ASP A 44 -28.88 -12.53 -0.22
C ASP A 44 -29.29 -11.53 0.88
N GLU A 45 -28.73 -10.32 0.86
CA GLU A 45 -29.06 -9.25 1.82
C GLU A 45 -30.48 -8.74 1.64
N VAL A 46 -30.87 -8.56 0.37
CA VAL A 46 -32.20 -8.12 -0.04
C VAL A 46 -33.29 -9.14 0.30
N HIS A 47 -32.98 -10.43 0.18
CA HIS A 47 -33.96 -11.51 0.39
C HIS A 47 -33.84 -12.17 1.76
N HIS A 48 -33.03 -11.62 2.66
CA HIS A 48 -32.89 -12.13 4.01
C HIS A 48 -34.21 -11.98 4.77
N LEU A 49 -34.63 -13.04 5.46
CA LEU A 49 -35.87 -13.08 6.24
C LEU A 49 -35.55 -13.25 7.73
N PRO A 50 -36.36 -12.67 8.63
CA PRO A 50 -37.61 -11.94 8.37
C PRO A 50 -37.41 -10.51 7.83
N THR A 51 -36.20 -9.95 7.96
CA THR A 51 -35.87 -8.58 7.55
C THR A 51 -34.60 -8.56 6.71
N PRO A 52 -34.54 -7.75 5.63
CA PRO A 52 -33.31 -7.51 4.90
C PRO A 52 -32.18 -7.07 5.84
N GLU A 53 -30.98 -7.63 5.68
CA GLU A 53 -29.84 -7.38 6.59
C GLU A 53 -28.52 -7.27 5.81
N PRO A 54 -27.66 -6.29 6.12
CA PRO A 54 -26.35 -6.17 5.48
C PRO A 54 -25.42 -7.34 5.79
N PHE A 55 -24.61 -7.72 4.79
CA PHE A 55 -23.56 -8.74 4.93
C PHE A 55 -24.05 -10.13 5.42
N VAL A 56 -25.15 -10.65 4.88
CA VAL A 56 -25.61 -12.03 5.17
C VAL A 56 -25.29 -13.05 4.08
N GLY A 57 -24.95 -12.60 2.87
CA GLY A 57 -24.53 -13.47 1.77
C GLY A 57 -23.12 -14.05 1.95
N LYS A 58 -22.62 -14.77 0.94
CA LYS A 58 -21.29 -15.42 0.98
C LYS A 58 -20.15 -14.47 1.38
N SER A 59 -20.13 -13.26 0.82
CA SER A 59 -19.15 -12.22 1.17
C SER A 59 -19.27 -11.75 2.62
N GLY A 60 -20.51 -11.69 3.14
CA GLY A 60 -20.77 -11.34 4.53
C GLY A 60 -20.38 -12.45 5.51
N GLN A 61 -20.57 -13.72 5.14
CA GLN A 61 -20.07 -14.87 5.91
C GLN A 61 -18.55 -14.88 5.98
N PHE A 62 -17.86 -14.56 4.88
CA PHE A 62 -16.40 -14.39 4.87
C PHE A 62 -15.96 -13.24 5.79
N LEU A 63 -16.65 -12.09 5.74
CA LEU A 63 -16.38 -10.97 6.64
C LEU A 63 -16.58 -11.35 8.11
N ARG A 64 -17.68 -12.05 8.43
CA ARG A 64 -17.95 -12.57 9.78
C ARG A 64 -16.82 -13.47 10.25
N PHE A 65 -16.38 -14.42 9.42
CA PHE A 65 -15.23 -15.27 9.74
C PHE A 65 -13.96 -14.45 10.00
N GLY A 66 -13.75 -13.37 9.23
CA GLY A 66 -12.64 -12.44 9.47
C GLY A 66 -12.70 -11.74 10.82
N TYR A 67 -13.88 -11.29 11.24
CA TYR A 67 -14.07 -10.72 12.59
C TYR A 67 -13.86 -11.76 13.69
N ASP A 68 -14.40 -12.97 13.53
CA ASP A 68 -14.21 -14.07 14.48
C ASP A 68 -12.70 -14.39 14.63
N LYS A 69 -11.94 -14.39 13.53
CA LYS A 69 -10.47 -14.62 13.51
C LYS A 69 -9.66 -13.57 14.24
N ILE A 70 -10.19 -12.35 14.41
CA ILE A 70 -9.53 -11.28 15.17
C ILE A 70 -10.16 -11.06 16.54
N GLY A 71 -11.02 -11.98 16.98
CA GLY A 71 -11.65 -11.93 18.31
C GLY A 71 -12.76 -10.89 18.46
N VAL A 72 -13.35 -10.43 17.36
CA VAL A 72 -14.48 -9.48 17.38
C VAL A 72 -15.76 -10.24 17.14
N ALA A 73 -16.67 -10.23 18.12
CA ALA A 73 -17.95 -10.91 18.00
C ALA A 73 -18.86 -10.20 16.98
N TRP A 74 -19.42 -10.95 16.04
CA TRP A 74 -20.32 -10.42 15.00
C TRP A 74 -21.50 -9.56 15.52
N PRO A 75 -22.18 -9.91 16.63
CA PRO A 75 -23.25 -9.07 17.20
C PRO A 75 -22.78 -7.70 17.71
N ASP A 76 -21.47 -7.51 17.89
CA ASP A 76 -20.89 -6.26 18.36
C ASP A 76 -20.50 -5.33 17.20
N VAL A 77 -20.61 -5.80 15.96
CA VAL A 77 -20.33 -5.04 14.74
C VAL A 77 -21.61 -4.44 14.17
N THR A 78 -21.68 -3.11 14.15
CA THR A 78 -22.70 -2.40 13.36
C THR A 78 -22.36 -2.52 11.89
N ARG A 79 -23.37 -2.73 11.04
CA ARG A 79 -23.19 -3.07 9.63
C ARG A 79 -24.07 -2.19 8.77
N ALA A 80 -23.51 -1.57 7.75
CA ALA A 80 -24.23 -0.73 6.81
C ALA A 80 -23.56 -0.76 5.43
N ASN A 81 -24.27 -0.29 4.42
CA ASN A 81 -23.72 -0.03 3.09
C ASN A 81 -23.70 1.48 2.81
N VAL A 82 -22.84 1.95 1.91
CA VAL A 82 -22.86 3.35 1.43
C VAL A 82 -24.16 3.66 0.72
N CYS A 83 -24.60 2.77 -0.17
CA CYS A 83 -25.94 2.80 -0.76
C CYS A 83 -26.77 1.71 -0.10
N GLN A 84 -27.92 2.04 0.50
CA GLN A 84 -28.77 1.05 1.16
C GLN A 84 -29.65 0.24 0.19
N CYS A 85 -29.66 0.61 -1.09
CA CYS A 85 -30.49 -0.04 -2.11
C CYS A 85 -29.64 -0.81 -3.10
N ARG A 86 -30.14 -1.96 -3.53
CA ARG A 86 -29.60 -2.69 -4.67
C ARG A 86 -30.27 -2.23 -5.96
N LEU A 87 -29.46 -1.95 -6.98
CA LEU A 87 -29.94 -1.71 -8.34
C LEU A 87 -30.65 -2.96 -8.88
N SER A 88 -31.79 -2.82 -9.54
CA SER A 88 -32.57 -3.94 -10.12
C SER A 88 -31.92 -4.52 -11.39
N ALA A 89 -30.61 -4.74 -11.37
CA ALA A 89 -29.83 -5.31 -12.46
C ALA A 89 -29.54 -6.81 -12.21
N PRO A 90 -29.33 -7.62 -13.27
CA PRO A 90 -28.98 -9.04 -13.13
C PRO A 90 -27.70 -9.27 -12.32
N LYS A 91 -26.72 -8.38 -12.47
CA LYS A 91 -25.46 -8.39 -11.72
C LYS A 91 -25.55 -7.43 -10.54
N ASN A 92 -24.76 -7.69 -9.49
CA ASN A 92 -24.63 -6.75 -8.38
C ASN A 92 -23.73 -5.58 -8.80
N LEU A 93 -24.33 -4.55 -9.42
CA LEU A 93 -23.66 -3.35 -9.89
C LEU A 93 -23.78 -2.23 -8.84
N PHE A 94 -22.69 -1.53 -8.59
CA PHE A 94 -22.73 -0.30 -7.81
C PHE A 94 -23.24 0.84 -8.73
N PRO A 95 -24.03 1.83 -8.22
CA PRO A 95 -24.70 2.80 -9.10
C PRO A 95 -23.77 3.61 -10.01
N THR A 96 -22.52 3.82 -9.60
CA THR A 96 -21.52 4.55 -10.41
C THR A 96 -20.71 3.66 -11.34
N ASP A 97 -20.93 2.36 -11.38
CA ASP A 97 -20.26 1.47 -12.33
C ASP A 97 -20.64 1.83 -13.77
N GLU A 98 -19.73 1.60 -14.72
CA GLU A 98 -19.99 1.86 -16.15
C GLU A 98 -21.15 1.01 -16.67
N ALA A 99 -21.23 -0.26 -16.26
CA ALA A 99 -22.34 -1.15 -16.62
C ALA A 99 -23.69 -0.72 -16.01
N ALA A 100 -23.70 0.12 -14.96
CA ALA A 100 -24.94 0.61 -14.35
C ALA A 100 -25.61 1.73 -15.16
N ARG A 101 -24.92 2.28 -16.18
CA ARG A 101 -25.40 3.41 -16.99
C ARG A 101 -26.67 3.13 -17.78
N GLU A 102 -26.92 1.86 -18.10
CA GLU A 102 -28.17 1.40 -18.72
C GLU A 102 -29.39 1.61 -17.79
N TYR A 103 -29.18 1.57 -16.47
CA TYR A 103 -30.24 1.59 -15.47
C TYR A 103 -30.36 2.93 -14.75
N LEU A 104 -29.26 3.70 -14.69
CA LEU A 104 -29.20 4.99 -14.01
C LEU A 104 -28.08 5.88 -14.59
N SER A 105 -28.42 7.11 -14.97
CA SER A 105 -27.44 8.08 -15.47
C SER A 105 -26.39 8.40 -14.39
N LEU A 106 -25.15 8.77 -14.80
CA LEU A 106 -24.10 9.08 -13.83
C LEU A 106 -24.48 10.21 -12.84
N PRO A 107 -25.09 11.33 -13.27
CA PRO A 107 -25.54 12.37 -12.34
C PRO A 107 -26.57 11.84 -11.35
N ALA A 108 -27.58 11.10 -11.82
CA ALA A 108 -28.62 10.51 -10.96
C ALA A 108 -28.04 9.46 -9.98
N ALA A 109 -27.03 8.70 -10.40
CA ALA A 109 -26.36 7.73 -9.56
C ALA A 109 -25.55 8.38 -8.43
N LYS A 110 -24.81 9.45 -8.74
CA LYS A 110 -24.10 10.25 -7.73
C LYS A 110 -25.09 10.88 -6.74
N GLU A 111 -26.20 11.41 -7.25
CA GLU A 111 -27.27 11.98 -6.43
C GLU A 111 -27.89 10.94 -5.50
N ALA A 112 -28.23 9.75 -6.00
CA ALA A 112 -28.81 8.68 -5.20
C ALA A 112 -27.85 8.18 -4.10
N ILE A 113 -26.55 8.08 -4.38
CA ILE A 113 -25.53 7.73 -3.38
C ILE A 113 -25.44 8.82 -2.31
N ARG A 114 -25.41 10.10 -2.72
CA ARG A 114 -25.41 11.23 -1.77
C ARG A 114 -26.65 11.19 -0.90
N HIS A 115 -27.84 11.04 -1.49
CA HIS A 115 -29.11 10.92 -0.77
C HIS A 115 -29.08 9.79 0.27
N CYS A 116 -28.65 8.58 -0.13
CA CYS A 116 -28.54 7.44 0.80
C CYS A 116 -27.55 7.71 1.93
N TRP A 117 -26.43 8.33 1.61
CA TRP A 117 -25.39 8.66 2.58
C TRP A 117 -25.90 9.66 3.62
N ASP A 118 -26.44 10.78 3.16
CA ASP A 118 -26.90 11.88 4.03
C ASP A 118 -28.09 11.45 4.88
N THR A 119 -28.99 10.62 4.32
CA THR A 119 -30.20 10.17 5.02
C THR A 119 -29.91 9.07 6.04
N TYR A 120 -29.02 8.13 5.74
CA TYR A 120 -28.87 6.91 6.55
C TYR A 120 -27.48 6.73 7.17
N VAL A 121 -26.42 7.08 6.44
CA VAL A 121 -25.05 6.83 6.89
C VAL A 121 -24.55 7.96 7.79
N VAL A 122 -24.76 9.22 7.45
CA VAL A 122 -24.36 10.36 8.29
C VAL A 122 -25.03 10.32 9.67
N PRO A 123 -26.35 10.08 9.80
CA PRO A 123 -26.97 9.90 11.11
C PRO A 123 -26.40 8.70 11.87
N LEU A 124 -26.07 7.61 11.19
CA LEU A 124 -25.43 6.44 11.81
C LEU A 124 -24.03 6.79 12.34
N LEU A 125 -23.22 7.50 11.56
CA LEU A 125 -21.90 7.97 11.98
C LEU A 125 -21.99 8.85 13.24
N LYS A 126 -23.04 9.68 13.34
CA LYS A 126 -23.29 10.57 14.49
C LYS A 126 -23.98 9.91 15.68
N SER A 127 -24.52 8.69 15.50
CA SER A 127 -25.33 8.03 16.54
C SER A 127 -24.54 7.58 17.76
N LYS A 128 -23.23 7.36 17.61
CA LYS A 128 -22.33 6.86 18.66
C LYS A 128 -20.92 7.43 18.47
N ARG A 129 -20.13 7.44 19.55
CA ARG A 129 -18.68 7.61 19.45
C ARG A 129 -18.05 6.30 18.99
N TRP A 130 -17.90 6.14 17.69
CA TRP A 130 -17.30 4.94 17.11
C TRP A 130 -15.86 4.78 17.60
N GLY A 131 -15.52 3.55 17.99
CA GLY A 131 -14.16 3.17 18.33
C GLY A 131 -13.37 2.78 17.08
N ARG A 132 -14.04 2.33 16.01
CA ARG A 132 -13.41 1.98 14.73
C ARG A 132 -14.44 1.86 13.59
N ILE A 133 -14.05 2.26 12.39
CA ILE A 133 -14.84 2.08 11.16
C ILE A 133 -14.02 1.31 10.12
N ASP A 134 -14.51 0.16 9.63
CA ASP A 134 -13.91 -0.58 8.53
C ASP A 134 -14.58 -0.19 7.21
N LEU A 135 -13.84 0.46 6.30
CA LEU A 135 -14.33 0.86 4.99
C LEU A 135 -14.04 -0.26 3.97
N LEU A 136 -15.07 -1.01 3.60
CA LEU A 136 -14.95 -2.25 2.82
C LEU A 136 -15.07 -1.95 1.31
N GLY A 137 -13.93 -1.87 0.64
CA GLY A 137 -13.82 -1.66 -0.80
C GLY A 137 -13.79 -0.19 -1.23
N ALA A 138 -13.63 0.01 -2.55
CA ALA A 138 -13.39 1.34 -3.12
C ALA A 138 -14.53 2.35 -2.88
N PRO A 139 -15.82 2.01 -3.02
CA PRO A 139 -16.88 3.00 -2.79
C PRO A 139 -17.00 3.45 -1.34
N ALA A 140 -16.78 2.55 -0.38
CA ALA A 140 -16.78 2.90 1.04
C ALA A 140 -15.60 3.83 1.40
N LEU A 141 -14.41 3.52 0.87
CA LEU A 141 -13.25 4.41 0.98
C LEU A 141 -13.55 5.79 0.37
N GLU A 142 -13.95 5.83 -0.90
CA GLU A 142 -14.13 7.09 -1.62
C GLU A 142 -15.22 7.96 -1.00
N LYS A 143 -16.37 7.36 -0.64
CA LYS A 143 -17.44 8.14 -0.04
C LYS A 143 -17.14 8.55 1.39
N GLY A 144 -16.45 7.69 2.17
CA GLY A 144 -16.12 7.97 3.56
C GLY A 144 -15.02 9.01 3.74
N THR A 145 -14.03 9.07 2.83
CA THR A 145 -12.79 9.85 3.04
C THR A 145 -12.37 10.72 1.86
N GLY A 146 -13.07 10.61 0.72
CA GLY A 146 -12.68 11.27 -0.54
C GLY A 146 -11.43 10.68 -1.21
N LYS A 147 -10.80 9.65 -0.63
CA LYS A 147 -9.59 9.02 -1.18
C LYS A 147 -9.94 7.92 -2.20
N ARG A 148 -9.03 7.66 -3.14
CA ARG A 148 -9.19 6.61 -4.17
C ARG A 148 -7.96 5.71 -4.23
N GLY A 149 -8.18 4.44 -4.56
CA GLY A 149 -7.11 3.43 -4.69
C GLY A 149 -7.06 2.48 -3.51
N ILE A 150 -8.03 1.56 -3.40
CA ILE A 150 -7.99 0.53 -2.36
C ILE A 150 -7.04 -0.62 -2.71
N LEU A 151 -6.80 -0.84 -4.00
CA LEU A 151 -5.94 -1.92 -4.50
C LEU A 151 -4.55 -1.40 -4.83
N PRO A 152 -3.52 -2.23 -4.63
CA PRO A 152 -2.17 -1.92 -5.07
C PRO A 152 -2.12 -1.81 -6.61
N HIS A 153 -1.82 -0.62 -7.12
CA HIS A 153 -1.50 -0.40 -8.53
C HIS A 153 -0.15 0.34 -8.66
N PRO A 154 0.67 0.02 -9.69
CA PRO A 154 1.88 0.77 -9.96
C PRO A 154 1.56 2.26 -10.16
N GLY A 155 2.33 3.13 -9.47
CA GLY A 155 2.16 4.59 -9.57
C GLY A 155 0.87 5.15 -8.95
N LYS A 156 0.09 4.36 -8.20
CA LYS A 156 -1.10 4.84 -7.49
C LYS A 156 -0.99 4.54 -6.00
N ALA A 157 -1.49 5.47 -5.19
CA ALA A 157 -1.68 5.28 -3.75
C ALA A 157 -2.55 4.04 -3.49
N CYS A 158 -2.20 3.28 -2.46
CA CYS A 158 -3.00 2.17 -1.96
C CYS A 158 -3.37 2.46 -0.50
N TRP A 159 -4.66 2.64 -0.25
CA TRP A 159 -5.17 3.08 1.05
C TRP A 159 -5.59 1.91 1.97
N ALA A 160 -5.52 0.67 1.50
CA ALA A 160 -5.82 -0.50 2.34
C ALA A 160 -4.90 -0.52 3.57
N GLY A 161 -5.49 -0.71 4.75
CA GLY A 161 -4.81 -0.65 6.03
C GLY A 161 -4.52 0.76 6.55
N THR A 162 -4.69 1.82 5.76
CA THR A 162 -4.42 3.17 6.23
C THR A 162 -5.51 3.64 7.19
N GLN A 163 -5.10 4.27 8.30
CA GLN A 163 -6.00 5.00 9.19
C GLN A 163 -6.39 6.34 8.55
N LEU A 164 -7.67 6.66 8.56
CA LEU A 164 -8.24 7.77 7.83
C LEU A 164 -9.30 8.47 8.68
N GLU A 165 -9.43 9.78 8.45
CA GLU A 165 -10.52 10.58 8.97
C GLU A 165 -11.76 10.45 8.07
N MET A 166 -12.93 10.49 8.69
CA MET A 166 -14.21 10.50 7.97
C MET A 166 -14.53 11.93 7.53
N LEU A 167 -14.84 12.13 6.24
CA LEU A 167 -15.12 13.44 5.66
C LEU A 167 -16.31 14.14 6.32
N ASP A 168 -17.40 13.40 6.55
CA ASP A 168 -18.67 13.93 7.08
C ASP A 168 -18.83 13.72 8.60
N ALA A 169 -17.76 13.27 9.27
CA ALA A 169 -17.69 13.12 10.72
C ALA A 169 -16.25 13.32 11.23
N PRO A 170 -15.59 14.46 10.92
CA PRO A 170 -14.20 14.71 11.28
C PRO A 170 -13.98 14.73 12.80
N GLU A 171 -15.01 15.03 13.58
CA GLU A 171 -14.97 15.00 15.06
C GLU A 171 -14.67 13.61 15.63
N LEU A 172 -14.82 12.55 14.83
CA LEU A 172 -14.45 11.19 15.21
C LEU A 172 -12.94 10.93 15.13
N GLY A 173 -12.17 11.80 14.46
CA GLY A 173 -10.75 11.63 14.20
C GLY A 173 -10.43 10.47 13.25
N ALA A 174 -9.16 10.03 13.26
CA ALA A 174 -8.63 9.01 12.36
C ALA A 174 -8.99 7.57 12.75
N ILE A 175 -10.29 7.27 12.87
CA ILE A 175 -10.79 5.97 13.33
C ILE A 175 -11.19 5.01 12.19
N ALA A 176 -11.14 5.47 10.94
CA ALA A 176 -11.52 4.66 9.79
C ALA A 176 -10.30 3.91 9.25
N VAL A 177 -10.47 2.64 8.90
CA VAL A 177 -9.44 1.83 8.24
C VAL A 177 -10.02 1.28 6.96
N ALA A 178 -9.39 1.60 5.84
CA ALA A 178 -9.80 1.05 4.57
C ALA A 178 -9.34 -0.40 4.44
N THR A 179 -10.17 -1.26 3.87
CA THR A 179 -9.75 -2.62 3.52
C THR A 179 -10.47 -3.13 2.28
N MET A 180 -9.99 -4.24 1.72
CA MET A 180 -10.56 -4.81 0.52
C MET A 180 -11.95 -5.39 0.77
N HIS A 181 -12.82 -5.30 -0.24
CA HIS A 181 -14.16 -5.85 -0.11
C HIS A 181 -14.12 -7.40 -0.04
N PRO A 182 -14.85 -8.04 0.87
CA PRO A 182 -14.88 -9.51 1.01
C PRO A 182 -15.15 -10.26 -0.30
N ALA A 183 -16.07 -9.77 -1.13
CA ALA A 183 -16.37 -10.40 -2.42
C ALA A 183 -15.17 -10.39 -3.40
N TYR A 184 -14.29 -9.38 -3.32
CA TYR A 184 -13.06 -9.33 -4.12
C TYR A 184 -12.06 -10.37 -3.62
N LEU A 185 -11.85 -10.44 -2.30
CA LEU A 185 -10.94 -11.38 -1.65
C LEU A 185 -11.31 -12.84 -1.92
N MET A 186 -12.61 -13.15 -1.94
CA MET A 186 -13.09 -14.50 -2.28
C MET A 186 -12.77 -14.93 -3.72
N ARG A 187 -12.54 -13.98 -4.64
CA ARG A 187 -12.19 -14.28 -6.04
C ARG A 187 -10.69 -14.43 -6.25
N THR A 188 -9.88 -13.61 -5.58
CA THR A 188 -8.43 -13.59 -5.80
C THR A 188 -7.66 -14.45 -4.79
N GLY A 189 -8.12 -14.53 -3.53
CA GLY A 189 -7.48 -15.28 -2.45
C GLY A 189 -6.15 -14.69 -1.94
N GLU A 190 -5.39 -14.05 -2.82
CA GLU A 190 -4.01 -13.58 -2.56
C GLU A 190 -3.92 -12.52 -1.45
N PHE A 191 -4.95 -11.68 -1.29
CA PHE A 191 -4.94 -10.58 -0.31
C PHE A 191 -5.62 -10.92 1.02
N ILE A 192 -6.01 -12.17 1.25
CA ILE A 192 -6.65 -12.60 2.50
C ILE A 192 -5.78 -12.29 3.74
N PRO A 193 -4.45 -12.52 3.73
CA PRO A 193 -3.60 -12.15 4.87
C PRO A 193 -3.66 -10.64 5.17
N LEU A 194 -3.61 -9.79 4.14
CA LEU A 194 -3.71 -8.33 4.29
C LEU A 194 -5.04 -7.92 4.92
N PHE A 195 -6.14 -8.53 4.46
CA PHE A 195 -7.47 -8.25 5.00
C PHE A 195 -7.55 -8.51 6.51
N TYR A 196 -7.01 -9.63 6.99
CA TYR A 196 -7.00 -9.89 8.44
C TYR A 196 -6.12 -8.91 9.21
N ASN A 197 -4.97 -8.51 8.64
CA ASN A 197 -4.10 -7.50 9.24
C ASN A 197 -4.79 -6.14 9.30
N ASP A 198 -5.49 -5.74 8.23
CA ASP A 198 -6.27 -4.51 8.20
C ASP A 198 -7.35 -4.53 9.28
N LEU A 199 -8.14 -5.61 9.37
CA LEU A 199 -9.17 -5.75 10.40
C LEU A 199 -8.59 -5.72 11.83
N ARG A 200 -7.41 -6.29 12.06
CA ARG A 200 -6.77 -6.32 13.40
C ARG A 200 -6.07 -5.01 13.75
N ARG A 201 -5.80 -4.15 12.78
CA ARG A 201 -4.91 -2.99 12.93
C ARG A 201 -5.25 -2.12 14.14
N SER A 202 -4.23 -1.74 14.91
CA SER A 202 -4.38 -0.73 15.96
C SER A 202 -4.69 0.64 15.34
N LEU A 203 -5.61 1.40 15.93
CA LEU A 203 -5.81 2.81 15.60
C LEU A 203 -4.82 3.73 16.33
N VAL A 204 -4.11 3.22 17.32
CA VAL A 204 -3.01 3.94 17.96
C VAL A 204 -1.77 3.72 17.09
N PRO A 205 -1.25 4.77 16.42
CA PRO A 205 0.01 4.66 15.70
C PRO A 205 1.11 4.26 16.66
N ALA A 206 2.12 3.53 16.17
CA ALA A 206 3.22 3.18 17.04
C ALA A 206 4.01 4.46 17.40
N PRO A 207 4.46 4.61 18.65
CA PRO A 207 5.16 5.82 19.08
C PRO A 207 6.46 5.97 18.30
N GLU A 208 6.61 7.10 17.62
CA GLU A 208 7.82 7.47 16.91
C GLU A 208 8.75 8.26 17.85
N SER A 209 10.02 7.88 17.92
CA SER A 209 11.05 8.59 18.69
C SER A 209 12.29 8.75 17.82
N TYR A 210 12.27 9.79 17.00
CA TYR A 210 13.33 10.07 16.03
C TYR A 210 14.14 11.30 16.40
N VAL A 211 15.46 11.20 16.31
CA VAL A 211 16.37 12.35 16.36
C VAL A 211 16.68 12.79 14.94
N LEU A 212 16.17 13.95 14.53
CA LEU A 212 16.31 14.41 13.14
C LEU A 212 17.75 14.79 12.78
N GLN A 213 18.56 15.20 13.76
CA GLN A 213 19.97 15.57 13.58
C GLN A 213 20.81 14.83 14.61
N GLY A 214 21.04 13.54 14.35
CA GLY A 214 21.77 12.66 15.24
C GLY A 214 23.26 12.97 15.31
N THR A 215 23.85 12.62 16.44
CA THR A 215 25.28 12.58 16.71
C THR A 215 25.65 11.20 17.26
N PRO A 216 26.92 10.76 17.18
CA PRO A 216 27.32 9.47 17.74
C PRO A 216 26.98 9.28 19.23
N ALA A 217 26.78 10.37 19.99
CA ALA A 217 26.38 10.32 21.38
C ALA A 217 24.92 9.89 21.61
N ASP A 218 24.07 9.96 20.58
CA ASP A 218 22.67 9.55 20.64
C ASP A 218 22.50 8.02 20.58
N TYR A 219 23.59 7.26 20.35
CA TYR A 219 23.57 5.81 20.24
C TYR A 219 24.44 5.12 21.29
N PRO A 220 24.03 3.93 21.74
CA PRO A 220 24.91 3.08 22.54
C PRO A 220 26.12 2.66 21.71
N THR A 221 27.26 2.48 22.38
CA THR A 221 28.49 1.95 21.76
C THR A 221 28.34 0.49 21.34
N ASP A 222 27.48 -0.24 22.04
CA ASP A 222 27.29 -1.68 21.90
C ASP A 222 25.95 -1.93 21.19
N VAL A 223 26.01 -2.02 19.86
CA VAL A 223 24.83 -2.23 19.01
C VAL A 223 24.83 -3.63 18.43
N SER A 224 23.97 -4.51 18.96
CA SER A 224 23.80 -5.87 18.41
C SER A 224 22.86 -5.93 17.21
N THR A 225 21.96 -4.94 17.08
CA THR A 225 20.92 -4.92 16.05
C THR A 225 20.77 -3.51 15.52
N LEU A 226 20.77 -3.38 14.20
CA LEU A 226 20.69 -2.10 13.52
C LEU A 226 19.78 -2.24 12.31
N SER A 227 19.11 -1.15 11.94
CA SER A 227 18.60 -0.98 10.59
C SER A 227 19.07 0.34 10.03
N LEU A 228 19.21 0.40 8.70
CA LEU A 228 19.68 1.57 8.00
C LEU A 228 18.88 1.86 6.74
N ASP A 229 18.93 3.11 6.32
CA ASP A 229 18.39 3.63 5.06
C ASP A 229 19.23 4.85 4.63
N LEU A 230 19.42 5.06 3.32
CA LEU A 230 20.22 6.16 2.79
C LEU A 230 19.38 7.11 1.95
N GLU A 231 19.56 8.41 2.18
CA GLU A 231 19.11 9.43 1.22
C GLU A 231 20.31 9.92 0.42
N THR A 232 20.21 9.82 -0.91
CA THR A 232 21.28 10.21 -1.82
C THR A 232 20.84 11.37 -2.71
N ASN A 233 21.79 12.06 -3.33
CA ASN A 233 21.47 12.96 -4.44
C ASN A 233 21.18 12.10 -5.68
N THR A 234 19.93 11.74 -5.95
CA THR A 234 19.63 11.05 -7.21
C THR A 234 19.89 11.98 -8.40
N ALA A 235 21.12 12.00 -8.91
CA ALA A 235 21.43 12.44 -10.25
C ALA A 235 20.96 11.34 -11.19
N ASN A 236 19.85 11.60 -11.90
CA ASN A 236 19.35 10.79 -13.02
C ASN A 236 20.29 10.83 -14.24
N GLY A 237 21.59 10.59 -14.04
CA GLY A 237 22.61 10.64 -15.07
C GLY A 237 23.35 9.30 -15.18
N PRO A 238 23.67 8.83 -16.40
CA PRO A 238 24.44 7.60 -16.62
C PRO A 238 25.91 7.67 -16.12
N THR A 239 26.32 8.76 -15.49
CA THR A 239 27.69 9.01 -14.99
C THR A 239 27.73 9.69 -13.62
N GLY A 240 26.60 9.91 -12.94
CA GLY A 240 26.58 10.67 -11.69
C GLY A 240 27.11 9.85 -10.52
N GLU A 241 28.18 10.32 -9.87
CA GLU A 241 28.62 9.78 -8.58
C GLU A 241 27.47 9.89 -7.57
N ILE A 242 27.13 8.78 -6.91
CA ILE A 242 26.10 8.74 -5.87
C ILE A 242 26.72 9.33 -4.59
N GLU A 243 26.26 10.52 -4.18
CA GLU A 243 26.62 11.13 -2.90
C GLU A 243 25.55 10.78 -1.86
N ILE A 244 25.97 10.14 -0.76
CA ILE A 244 25.12 9.97 0.42
C ILE A 244 24.99 11.34 1.09
N ARG A 245 23.75 11.79 1.30
CA ARG A 245 23.45 13.03 2.02
C ARG A 245 23.10 12.74 3.47
N LEU A 246 22.19 11.78 3.66
CA LEU A 246 21.70 11.37 4.97
C LEU A 246 21.81 9.86 5.13
N CYS A 247 22.02 9.43 6.36
CA CYS A 247 21.94 8.03 6.76
C CYS A 247 21.02 7.92 7.97
N GLY A 248 19.87 7.26 7.79
CA GLY A 248 18.98 6.88 8.87
C GLY A 248 19.53 5.64 9.54
N ILE A 249 19.64 5.67 10.87
CA ILE A 249 20.03 4.53 11.69
C ILE A 249 18.96 4.31 12.74
N GLY A 250 18.76 3.06 13.13
CA GLY A 250 18.07 2.80 14.38
C GLY A 250 18.17 1.38 14.87
N THR A 251 18.04 1.27 16.18
CA THR A 251 18.32 0.06 16.96
C THR A 251 17.06 -0.66 17.41
N GLU A 252 15.90 -0.01 17.27
CA GLU A 252 14.60 -0.53 17.68
C GLU A 252 13.49 -0.11 16.69
N PRO A 253 12.35 -0.82 16.65
CA PRO A 253 11.17 -0.37 15.91
C PRO A 253 10.77 1.06 16.29
N TYR A 254 10.66 1.93 15.28
CA TYR A 254 10.21 3.33 15.41
C TYR A 254 11.09 4.22 16.31
N LYS A 255 12.33 3.80 16.58
CA LYS A 255 13.36 4.63 17.21
C LYS A 255 14.58 4.69 16.31
N GLY A 256 15.05 5.90 16.06
CA GLY A 256 16.10 6.13 15.10
C GLY A 256 16.68 7.52 15.21
N ALA A 257 17.75 7.75 14.46
CA ALA A 257 18.27 9.07 14.20
C ALA A 257 18.76 9.16 12.77
N CYS A 258 18.64 10.36 12.21
CA CYS A 258 19.15 10.67 10.90
C CYS A 258 20.45 11.45 11.05
N PHE A 259 21.47 11.02 10.33
CA PHE A 259 22.81 11.57 10.39
C PHE A 259 23.18 12.22 9.07
N ASN A 260 23.84 13.36 9.14
CA ASN A 260 24.48 13.94 7.97
C ASN A 260 25.72 13.09 7.62
N TRP A 261 25.77 12.56 6.40
CA TRP A 261 26.87 11.70 5.96
C TRP A 261 28.24 12.38 6.00
N ARG A 262 28.27 13.71 5.87
CA ARG A 262 29.51 14.50 5.90
C ARG A 262 30.11 14.64 7.30
N ASP A 263 29.46 14.15 8.36
CA ASP A 263 30.05 14.09 9.70
C ASP A 263 31.03 12.91 9.82
N ASP A 264 32.33 13.20 9.80
CA ASP A 264 33.40 12.20 9.95
C ASP A 264 33.29 11.38 11.24
N ARG A 265 32.76 11.97 12.32
CA ARG A 265 32.57 11.28 13.60
C ARG A 265 31.51 10.20 13.46
N PHE A 266 30.44 10.50 12.73
CA PHE A 266 29.40 9.53 12.41
C PHE A 266 29.93 8.40 11.53
N ARG A 267 30.68 8.71 10.46
CA ARG A 267 31.26 7.67 9.59
C ARG A 267 32.21 6.74 10.35
N GLY A 268 33.07 7.31 11.21
CA GLY A 268 33.95 6.54 12.09
C GLY A 268 33.17 5.66 13.08
N TRP A 269 32.11 6.21 13.69
CA TRP A 269 31.22 5.45 14.56
C TRP A 269 30.53 4.30 13.80
N LEU A 270 29.96 4.57 12.62
CA LEU A 270 29.24 3.58 11.81
C LEU A 270 30.16 2.42 11.42
N GLN A 271 31.40 2.71 10.99
CA GLN A 271 32.40 1.70 10.70
C GLN A 271 32.67 0.80 11.93
N GLY A 272 32.79 1.38 13.12
CA GLY A 272 32.98 0.64 14.37
C GLY A 272 31.74 -0.17 14.76
N ALA A 273 30.54 0.40 14.61
CA ALA A 273 29.28 -0.27 14.91
C ALA A 273 29.06 -1.49 14.01
N MET A 274 29.38 -1.39 12.71
CA MET A 274 29.23 -2.50 11.76
C MET A 274 30.07 -3.73 12.12
N GLN A 275 31.14 -3.59 12.91
CA GLN A 275 31.92 -4.73 13.41
C GLN A 275 31.24 -5.47 14.57
N GLN A 276 30.25 -4.83 15.22
CA GLN A 276 29.57 -5.36 16.41
C GLN A 276 28.13 -5.81 16.11
N VAL A 277 27.53 -5.32 15.02
CA VAL A 277 26.16 -5.66 14.65
C VAL A 277 26.04 -7.14 14.31
N HIS A 278 25.13 -7.83 14.98
CA HIS A 278 24.77 -9.22 14.69
C HIS A 278 23.57 -9.35 13.75
N ASP A 279 22.65 -8.39 13.77
CA ASP A 279 21.46 -8.37 12.93
C ASP A 279 21.30 -7.00 12.27
N LEU A 280 21.47 -6.96 10.96
CA LEU A 280 21.30 -5.75 10.16
C LEU A 280 20.04 -5.87 9.32
N TYR A 281 19.06 -4.99 9.55
CA TYR A 281 17.83 -4.92 8.76
C TYR A 281 17.92 -3.81 7.71
N VAL A 282 17.59 -4.15 6.47
CA VAL A 282 17.59 -3.20 5.35
C VAL A 282 16.35 -3.40 4.49
N HIS A 283 16.06 -2.45 3.61
CA HIS A 283 15.03 -2.61 2.59
C HIS A 283 15.65 -2.41 1.22
N ASN A 284 15.79 -3.47 0.43
CA ASN A 284 16.55 -3.42 -0.83
C ASN A 284 18.03 -3.01 -0.65
N GLY A 285 18.59 -3.21 0.54
CA GLY A 285 19.96 -2.79 0.85
C GLY A 285 21.00 -3.56 0.05
N MET A 286 20.74 -4.84 -0.28
CA MET A 286 21.68 -5.63 -1.08
C MET A 286 21.94 -5.06 -2.47
N ALA A 287 20.95 -4.38 -3.06
CA ALA A 287 21.04 -3.82 -4.39
C ALA A 287 21.43 -2.33 -4.40
N PHE A 288 21.37 -1.65 -3.25
CA PHE A 288 21.58 -0.20 -3.19
C PHE A 288 22.41 0.24 -1.98
N ASP A 289 21.87 0.22 -0.76
CA ASP A 289 22.51 0.86 0.39
C ASP A 289 23.91 0.31 0.67
N MET A 290 24.05 -1.03 0.63
CA MET A 290 25.29 -1.68 1.01
C MET A 290 26.41 -1.43 0.00
N PRO A 291 26.21 -1.59 -1.32
CA PRO A 291 27.19 -1.19 -2.33
C PRO A 291 27.62 0.28 -2.19
N VAL A 292 26.68 1.19 -1.97
CA VAL A 292 26.98 2.63 -1.85
C VAL A 292 27.82 2.89 -0.59
N LEU A 293 27.53 2.22 0.53
CA LEU A 293 28.34 2.31 1.75
C LEU A 293 29.74 1.70 1.58
N GLU A 294 29.87 0.55 0.88
CA GLU A 294 31.17 -0.07 0.55
C GLU A 294 32.04 0.86 -0.31
N GLU A 295 31.46 1.48 -1.34
CA GLU A 295 32.13 2.47 -2.19
C GLU A 295 32.57 3.71 -1.39
N ASN A 296 31.87 4.02 -0.30
CA ASN A 296 32.21 5.10 0.63
C ASN A 296 33.05 4.65 1.83
N GLY A 297 33.70 3.48 1.74
CA GLY A 297 34.71 3.03 2.70
C GLY A 297 34.18 2.31 3.93
N ILE A 298 32.87 2.01 4.00
CA ILE A 298 32.33 1.16 5.07
C ILE A 298 32.60 -0.30 4.76
N VAL A 299 33.33 -0.97 5.65
CA VAL A 299 33.62 -2.40 5.55
C VAL A 299 32.63 -3.18 6.39
N PHE A 300 31.86 -4.04 5.74
CA PHE A 300 30.95 -4.98 6.39
C PHE A 300 31.67 -6.30 6.72
N PRO A 301 31.51 -6.85 7.94
CA PRO A 301 32.21 -8.07 8.36
C PRO A 301 31.50 -9.35 7.86
N TRP A 302 31.00 -9.34 6.63
CA TRP A 302 30.49 -10.57 6.00
C TRP A 302 31.58 -11.22 5.15
N ASN A 303 31.66 -12.55 5.20
CA ASN A 303 32.51 -13.31 4.29
C ASN A 303 31.67 -13.98 3.20
N PHE A 304 31.48 -13.30 2.06
CA PHE A 304 30.96 -13.95 0.85
C PHE A 304 32.01 -14.81 0.12
N GLY A 305 33.25 -14.83 0.62
CA GLY A 305 34.47 -15.25 -0.08
C GLY A 305 34.55 -16.72 -0.48
N THR A 306 33.62 -17.57 -0.05
CA THR A 306 33.42 -18.91 -0.60
C THR A 306 31.95 -19.29 -0.45
N LEU A 307 31.15 -19.08 -1.50
CA LEU A 307 29.80 -19.63 -1.72
C LEU A 307 29.10 -20.18 -0.46
N GLY A 308 28.63 -19.25 0.39
CA GLY A 308 27.34 -19.43 1.06
C GLY A 308 27.30 -20.08 2.43
N VAL A 309 28.32 -19.99 3.29
CA VAL A 309 28.10 -20.20 4.74
C VAL A 309 28.90 -19.18 5.54
N PRO A 310 28.27 -18.22 6.24
CA PRO A 310 29.02 -17.39 7.17
C PRO A 310 29.55 -18.28 8.31
N PRO A 311 30.85 -18.22 8.66
CA PRO A 311 31.33 -18.83 9.89
C PRO A 311 30.54 -18.31 11.10
N THR A 312 30.44 -19.16 12.13
CA THR A 312 29.73 -18.84 13.37
C THR A 312 30.32 -17.58 14.01
N GLY A 313 29.57 -16.47 14.00
CA GLY A 313 29.99 -15.20 14.61
C GLY A 313 29.73 -13.96 13.74
N GLU A 314 29.36 -14.11 12.47
CA GLU A 314 29.20 -12.98 11.53
C GLU A 314 27.83 -12.28 11.59
N MET A 315 27.82 -11.01 11.13
CA MET A 315 26.63 -10.19 10.94
C MET A 315 25.60 -10.87 10.03
N ARG A 316 24.35 -10.94 10.46
CA ARG A 316 23.23 -11.46 9.68
C ARG A 316 22.49 -10.32 9.01
N LEU A 317 22.42 -10.35 7.69
CA LEU A 317 21.65 -9.40 6.92
C LEU A 317 20.20 -9.87 6.76
N TRP A 318 19.27 -8.94 6.97
CA TRP A 318 17.83 -9.13 6.89
C TRP A 318 17.22 -8.08 5.95
N ASP A 319 17.37 -8.28 4.64
CA ASP A 319 16.67 -7.52 3.62
C ASP A 319 15.17 -7.84 3.63
N THR A 320 14.36 -6.88 4.05
CA THR A 320 12.90 -7.00 4.20
C THR A 320 12.18 -7.27 2.90
N MET A 321 12.68 -6.76 1.76
CA MET A 321 12.10 -7.01 0.45
C MET A 321 12.28 -8.49 0.08
N LEU A 322 13.48 -9.04 0.26
CA LEU A 322 13.79 -10.45 -0.04
C LEU A 322 13.12 -11.41 0.94
N MET A 323 13.08 -11.09 2.24
CA MET A 323 12.36 -11.89 3.23
C MET A 323 10.87 -12.00 2.87
N HIS A 324 10.25 -10.87 2.50
CA HIS A 324 8.85 -10.84 2.14
C HIS A 324 8.58 -11.54 0.80
N HIS A 325 9.47 -11.39 -0.19
CA HIS A 325 9.35 -12.11 -1.47
C HIS A 325 9.29 -13.61 -1.27
N LEU A 326 10.11 -14.13 -0.35
CA LEU A 326 10.13 -15.56 -0.07
C LEU A 326 8.88 -16.06 0.63
N LEU A 327 8.34 -15.30 1.58
CA LEU A 327 7.12 -15.66 2.31
C LEU A 327 5.86 -15.48 1.45
N TRP A 328 5.83 -14.46 0.59
CA TRP A 328 4.62 -14.01 -0.10
C TRP A 328 4.89 -13.53 -1.54
N PRO A 329 5.36 -14.40 -2.45
CA PRO A 329 5.93 -14.00 -3.74
C PRO A 329 4.99 -13.26 -4.69
N THR A 330 3.67 -13.33 -4.48
CA THR A 330 2.66 -12.68 -5.34
C THR A 330 2.30 -11.27 -4.87
N LEU A 331 2.68 -10.89 -3.65
CA LEU A 331 2.35 -9.59 -3.08
C LEU A 331 3.40 -8.53 -3.46
N ARG A 332 3.04 -7.25 -3.31
CA ARG A 332 4.01 -6.17 -3.51
C ARG A 332 5.05 -6.13 -2.39
N HIS A 333 6.31 -5.89 -2.78
CA HIS A 333 7.45 -5.92 -1.87
C HIS A 333 8.06 -4.55 -1.56
N ASP A 334 7.49 -3.45 -2.03
CA ASP A 334 7.98 -2.11 -1.68
C ASP A 334 7.73 -1.79 -0.21
N LEU A 335 8.59 -0.94 0.38
CA LEU A 335 8.57 -0.62 1.81
C LEU A 335 7.21 -0.07 2.27
N GLY A 336 6.52 0.73 1.45
CA GLY A 336 5.19 1.22 1.77
C GLY A 336 4.16 0.09 1.87
N SER A 337 4.21 -0.87 0.96
CA SER A 337 3.38 -2.07 0.99
C SER A 337 3.68 -2.96 2.21
N LEU A 338 4.94 -3.17 2.55
CA LEU A 338 5.33 -3.94 3.74
C LEU A 338 4.97 -3.22 5.03
N GLY A 339 5.17 -1.89 5.08
CA GLY A 339 4.78 -1.04 6.20
C GLY A 339 3.31 -1.21 6.51
N ARG A 340 2.45 -1.11 5.50
CA ARG A 340 1.04 -1.45 5.67
C ARG A 340 0.86 -2.85 6.24
N GLN A 341 1.46 -3.88 5.66
CA GLN A 341 1.19 -5.24 6.10
C GLN A 341 1.65 -5.56 7.53
N TYR A 342 2.79 -5.00 7.94
CA TYR A 342 3.48 -5.40 9.17
C TYR A 342 3.51 -4.30 10.23
N THR A 343 3.08 -3.07 9.97
CA THR A 343 3.11 -1.98 10.96
C THR A 343 1.73 -1.36 11.18
N SER A 344 1.57 -0.67 12.32
CA SER A 344 0.42 0.18 12.59
C SER A 344 0.66 1.63 12.18
N GLN A 345 1.77 1.92 11.48
CA GLN A 345 2.05 3.28 11.02
C GLN A 345 1.06 3.68 9.91
N PRO A 346 0.67 4.96 9.86
CA PRO A 346 -0.06 5.52 8.73
C PRO A 346 0.82 5.51 7.48
N LEU A 347 0.21 5.76 6.33
CA LEU A 347 0.92 5.74 5.04
C LEU A 347 1.87 6.94 4.94
N TRP A 348 3.16 6.76 5.24
CA TRP A 348 4.17 7.84 5.22
C TRP A 348 4.85 8.02 3.86
N LYS A 349 4.90 7.00 3.01
CA LYS A 349 5.57 7.07 1.69
C LYS A 349 4.86 8.01 0.71
N ASP A 350 3.56 8.19 0.85
CA ASP A 350 2.79 9.13 0.04
C ASP A 350 2.91 10.58 0.55
N TRP A 351 3.61 10.78 1.69
CA TRP A 351 3.91 12.09 2.27
C TRP A 351 5.18 12.73 1.69
N LYS A 352 5.81 12.16 0.67
CA LYS A 352 6.81 12.92 -0.15
C LYS A 352 6.23 14.18 -0.81
N LEU A 353 4.93 14.44 -0.65
CA LEU A 353 4.21 15.64 -1.06
C LEU A 353 3.92 16.61 0.10
N THR A 354 4.33 16.31 1.33
CA THR A 354 4.20 17.20 2.51
C THR A 354 5.51 17.94 2.77
N ASP A 355 5.44 19.06 3.49
CA ASP A 355 6.60 19.85 3.95
C ASP A 355 7.41 19.14 5.06
N ASP A 356 7.35 17.80 5.14
CA ASP A 356 8.08 17.03 6.15
C ASP A 356 9.60 17.14 5.87
N PRO A 357 10.43 17.37 6.90
CA PRO A 357 11.89 17.34 6.74
C PRO A 357 12.34 15.99 6.20
N GLU A 358 13.34 16.01 5.32
CA GLU A 358 13.89 14.81 4.71
C GLU A 358 14.45 13.83 5.75
N GLU A 359 15.00 14.36 6.85
CA GLU A 359 15.50 13.59 7.97
C GLU A 359 14.39 12.78 8.67
N LEU A 360 13.17 13.30 8.72
CA LEU A 360 12.02 12.59 9.27
C LEU A 360 11.58 11.46 8.32
N TYR A 361 11.60 11.72 7.01
CA TYR A 361 11.30 10.71 6.00
C TYR A 361 12.29 9.53 6.07
N CYS A 362 13.60 9.83 6.10
CA CYS A 362 14.66 8.83 6.23
C CYS A 362 14.54 8.01 7.52
N ASN A 363 14.29 8.68 8.66
CA ASN A 363 14.04 8.01 9.93
C ASN A 363 12.82 7.06 9.88
N ARG A 364 11.73 7.47 9.23
CA ARG A 364 10.54 6.61 9.08
C ARG A 364 10.81 5.40 8.20
N ASP A 365 11.59 5.56 7.13
CA ASP A 365 11.98 4.44 6.27
C ASP A 365 12.82 3.42 7.04
N GLN A 366 13.85 3.87 7.74
CA GLN A 366 14.68 3.02 8.60
C GLN A 366 13.88 2.37 9.73
N GLY A 367 13.06 3.16 10.44
CA GLY A 367 12.31 2.71 11.62
C GLY A 367 11.23 1.70 11.27
N ASN A 368 10.55 1.89 10.13
CA ASN A 368 9.61 0.91 9.61
C ASN A 368 10.33 -0.34 9.07
N THR A 369 11.48 -0.17 8.40
CA THR A 369 12.31 -1.31 7.97
C THR A 369 12.68 -2.20 9.15
N HIS A 370 13.07 -1.61 10.28
CA HIS A 370 13.33 -2.36 11.52
C HIS A 370 12.09 -3.14 11.98
N ALA A 371 10.95 -2.44 12.13
CA ALA A 371 9.70 -3.01 12.63
C ALA A 371 9.19 -4.16 11.75
N ILE A 372 9.28 -4.00 10.44
CA ILE A 372 8.95 -5.02 9.43
C ILE A 372 9.92 -6.20 9.54
N GLY A 373 11.22 -5.91 9.59
CA GLY A 373 12.27 -6.92 9.62
C GLY A 373 12.18 -7.85 10.82
N VAL A 374 11.90 -7.31 12.01
CA VAL A 374 11.68 -8.11 13.22
C VAL A 374 10.52 -9.10 13.04
N LYS A 375 9.40 -8.65 12.46
CA LYS A 375 8.22 -9.51 12.24
C LYS A 375 8.45 -10.55 11.15
N LEU A 376 9.00 -10.15 10.01
CA LEU A 376 9.35 -11.05 8.91
C LEU A 376 10.35 -12.11 9.35
N ARG A 377 11.38 -11.73 10.12
CA ARG A 377 12.34 -12.68 10.68
C ARG A 377 11.65 -13.70 11.58
N ALA A 378 10.71 -13.26 12.44
CA ALA A 378 9.97 -14.17 13.30
C ALA A 378 9.10 -15.16 12.50
N GLU A 379 8.47 -14.71 11.41
CA GLU A 379 7.72 -15.59 10.49
C GLU A 379 8.63 -16.56 9.76
N LEU A 380 9.70 -16.06 9.14
CA LEU A 380 10.65 -16.86 8.37
C LEU A 380 11.36 -17.91 9.27
N SER A 381 11.61 -17.58 10.53
CA SER A 381 12.22 -18.52 11.49
C SER A 381 11.32 -19.70 11.85
N ARG A 382 9.99 -19.60 11.64
CA ARG A 382 9.06 -20.72 11.80
C ARG A 382 9.12 -21.71 10.64
N GLU A 383 9.76 -21.32 9.53
CA GLU A 383 9.88 -22.10 8.31
C GLU A 383 11.37 -22.37 7.99
N PRO A 384 12.03 -23.34 8.66
CA PRO A 384 13.48 -23.54 8.55
C PRO A 384 13.98 -23.74 7.11
N LYS A 385 13.17 -24.37 6.24
CA LYS A 385 13.50 -24.55 4.83
C LYS A 385 13.54 -23.22 4.07
N LEU A 386 12.58 -22.32 4.33
CA LEU A 386 12.58 -20.98 3.74
C LEU A 386 13.73 -20.15 4.32
N LEU A 387 13.99 -20.22 5.64
CA LEU A 387 15.13 -19.53 6.23
C LEU A 387 16.47 -19.96 5.59
N ASN A 388 16.65 -21.24 5.31
CA ASN A 388 17.82 -21.74 4.59
C ASN A 388 17.86 -21.22 3.15
N LEU A 389 16.74 -21.23 2.43
CA LEU A 389 16.68 -20.69 1.06
C LEU A 389 16.99 -19.19 1.04
N TYR A 390 16.53 -18.44 2.03
CA TYR A 390 16.85 -17.02 2.19
C TYR A 390 18.35 -16.80 2.33
N ARG A 391 18.98 -17.49 3.29
CA ARG A 391 20.40 -17.33 3.64
C ARG A 391 21.35 -17.82 2.54
N PHE A 392 21.07 -19.00 2.00
CA PHE A 392 22.01 -19.70 1.13
C PHE A 392 21.73 -19.52 -0.36
N THR A 393 20.60 -18.88 -0.72
CA THR A 393 20.25 -18.66 -2.13
C THR A 393 19.82 -17.23 -2.40
N GLN A 394 18.79 -16.70 -1.72
CA GLN A 394 18.24 -15.38 -2.06
C GLN A 394 19.25 -14.25 -1.85
N LEU A 395 19.92 -14.20 -0.69
CA LEU A 395 20.92 -13.17 -0.41
C LEU A 395 22.15 -13.24 -1.36
N PRO A 396 22.81 -14.40 -1.55
CA PRO A 396 23.90 -14.51 -2.53
C PRO A 396 23.46 -14.15 -3.95
N LEU A 397 22.27 -14.60 -4.37
CA LEU A 397 21.74 -14.32 -5.71
C LEU A 397 21.51 -12.82 -5.92
N ALA A 398 20.98 -12.11 -4.92
CA ALA A 398 20.80 -10.64 -5.01
C ALA A 398 22.14 -9.93 -5.28
N ARG A 399 23.23 -10.36 -4.63
CA ARG A 399 24.57 -9.82 -4.88
C ARG A 399 25.09 -10.15 -6.27
N ILE A 400 24.89 -11.39 -6.74
CA ILE A 400 25.27 -11.80 -8.09
C ILE A 400 24.51 -10.96 -9.13
N CYS A 401 23.20 -10.77 -8.94
CA CYS A 401 22.37 -9.95 -9.81
C CYS A 401 22.87 -8.50 -9.85
N LEU A 402 23.23 -7.92 -8.69
CA LEU A 402 23.84 -6.59 -8.64
C LEU A 402 25.13 -6.53 -9.48
N TYR A 403 26.05 -7.47 -9.29
CA TYR A 403 27.29 -7.51 -10.07
C TYR A 403 27.01 -7.61 -11.57
N MET A 404 26.09 -8.49 -11.98
CA MET A 404 25.67 -8.59 -13.37
C MET A 404 25.09 -7.27 -13.90
N SER A 405 24.28 -6.57 -13.10
CA SER A 405 23.71 -5.27 -13.47
C SER A 405 24.76 -4.18 -13.61
N GLN A 406 25.76 -4.13 -12.74
CA GLN A 406 26.86 -3.17 -12.79
C GLN A 406 27.80 -3.44 -13.98
N GLN A 407 28.08 -4.71 -14.30
CA GLN A 407 28.88 -5.06 -15.48
C GLN A 407 28.15 -4.72 -16.79
N GLY A 408 26.82 -4.87 -16.80
CA GLY A 408 26.00 -4.60 -17.98
C GLY A 408 26.25 -5.58 -19.13
N ILE A 409 25.91 -5.16 -20.34
CA ILE A 409 26.16 -5.92 -21.57
C ILE A 409 26.77 -5.00 -22.63
N THR A 410 27.82 -5.48 -23.30
CA THR A 410 28.40 -4.76 -24.44
C THR A 410 27.38 -4.71 -25.58
N ARG A 411 27.18 -3.53 -26.14
CA ARG A 411 26.28 -3.29 -27.27
C ARG A 411 27.06 -2.67 -28.42
N ASP A 412 26.79 -3.11 -29.65
CA ASP A 412 27.31 -2.45 -30.85
C ASP A 412 26.33 -1.33 -31.26
N PRO A 413 26.64 -0.05 -30.99
CA PRO A 413 25.74 1.05 -31.30
C PRO A 413 25.49 1.18 -32.80
N THR A 414 26.47 0.86 -33.63
CA THR A 414 26.36 0.92 -35.10
C THR A 414 25.35 -0.11 -35.59
N ARG A 415 25.43 -1.35 -35.07
CA ARG A 415 24.46 -2.39 -35.41
C ARG A 415 23.06 -2.07 -34.92
N ILE A 416 22.91 -1.46 -33.74
CA ILE A 416 21.61 -1.01 -33.23
C ILE A 416 20.99 0.06 -34.14
N VAL A 417 21.77 1.07 -34.56
CA VAL A 417 21.30 2.10 -35.50
C VAL A 417 20.87 1.49 -36.83
N LYS A 418 21.70 0.61 -37.42
CA LYS A 418 21.35 -0.09 -38.66
C LYS A 418 20.08 -0.94 -38.56
N LEU A 419 19.90 -1.65 -37.44
CA LEU A 419 18.70 -2.42 -37.18
C LEU A 419 17.47 -1.50 -37.07
N ARG A 420 17.60 -0.39 -36.37
CA ARG A 420 16.54 0.61 -36.23
C ARG A 420 16.12 1.18 -37.58
N GLU A 421 17.08 1.65 -38.39
CA GLU A 421 16.83 2.17 -39.73
C GLU A 421 16.12 1.14 -40.62
N ARG A 422 16.58 -0.13 -40.57
CA ARG A 422 15.95 -1.23 -41.30
C ARG A 422 14.51 -1.48 -40.84
N THR A 423 14.26 -1.51 -39.53
CA THR A 423 12.92 -1.73 -38.97
C THR A 423 11.99 -0.56 -39.31
N GLU A 424 12.46 0.68 -39.23
CA GLU A 424 11.69 1.87 -39.61
C GLU A 424 11.32 1.84 -41.11
N ALA A 425 12.26 1.44 -41.98
CA ALA A 425 11.97 1.25 -43.41
C ALA A 425 10.95 0.12 -43.67
N GLN A 426 11.04 -1.00 -42.94
CA GLN A 426 10.05 -2.08 -43.03
C GLN A 426 8.67 -1.62 -42.58
N MET A 427 8.57 -0.93 -41.43
CA MET A 427 7.32 -0.36 -40.93
C MET A 427 6.69 0.58 -41.96
N PHE A 428 7.49 1.47 -42.55
CA PHE A 428 7.02 2.41 -43.57
C PHE A 428 6.51 1.71 -44.83
N ASN A 429 7.20 0.67 -45.30
CA ASN A 429 6.75 -0.09 -46.47
C ASN A 429 5.49 -0.90 -46.18
N THR A 430 5.40 -1.57 -45.03
CA THR A 430 4.18 -2.27 -44.61
C THR A 430 3.00 -1.31 -44.49
N GLU A 431 3.19 -0.14 -43.89
CA GLU A 431 2.16 0.90 -43.76
C GLU A 431 1.63 1.39 -45.12
N LYS A 432 2.49 1.47 -46.15
CA LYS A 432 2.06 1.82 -47.51
C LYS A 432 1.09 0.78 -48.09
N ASP A 433 1.39 -0.49 -47.84
CA ASP A 433 0.67 -1.65 -48.40
C ASP A 433 -0.61 -1.98 -47.63
N LEU A 434 -0.84 -1.39 -46.46
CA LEU A 434 -2.07 -1.60 -45.69
C LEU A 434 -3.30 -1.03 -46.43
N PRO A 435 -4.47 -1.71 -46.36
CA PRO A 435 -5.75 -1.14 -46.70
C PRO A 435 -6.00 0.20 -45.98
N LEU A 436 -6.71 1.14 -46.62
CA LEU A 436 -6.89 2.51 -46.10
C LEU A 436 -7.49 2.55 -44.69
N ASP A 437 -8.38 1.62 -44.37
CA ASP A 437 -9.05 1.46 -43.07
C ASP A 437 -8.14 0.85 -41.99
N LEU A 438 -7.01 0.25 -42.39
CA LEU A 438 -6.00 -0.31 -41.49
C LEU A 438 -4.74 0.56 -41.37
N LYS A 439 -4.63 1.64 -42.15
CA LYS A 439 -3.52 2.59 -42.03
C LYS A 439 -3.57 3.31 -40.68
N SER A 440 -2.39 3.55 -40.12
CA SER A 440 -2.16 4.35 -38.93
C SER A 440 -2.78 5.73 -39.11
N ALA A 441 -3.86 6.01 -38.38
CA ALA A 441 -4.44 7.35 -38.33
C ALA A 441 -3.52 8.28 -37.53
N VAL A 442 -3.25 9.47 -38.06
CA VAL A 442 -2.63 10.54 -37.28
C VAL A 442 -3.63 11.00 -36.24
N VAL A 443 -3.50 10.48 -35.02
CA VAL A 443 -4.28 10.97 -33.88
C VAL A 443 -3.53 12.16 -33.30
N THR A 444 -4.09 13.35 -33.42
CA THR A 444 -3.58 14.53 -32.72
C THR A 444 -3.73 14.29 -31.21
N ARG A 445 -2.63 13.97 -30.54
CA ARG A 445 -2.59 13.88 -29.09
C ARG A 445 -2.10 15.22 -28.56
N ASN A 446 -2.83 15.79 -27.62
CA ASN A 446 -2.33 16.92 -26.85
C ASN A 446 -1.11 16.44 -26.05
N HIS A 447 0.05 17.01 -26.35
CA HIS A 447 1.24 16.78 -25.54
C HIS A 447 1.16 17.66 -24.31
N ASN A 448 1.41 17.09 -23.13
CA ASN A 448 1.60 17.87 -21.92
C ASN A 448 2.90 18.67 -22.07
N VAL A 449 2.77 19.96 -22.33
CA VAL A 449 3.89 20.90 -22.34
C VAL A 449 4.21 21.23 -20.88
N PRO A 450 5.50 21.29 -20.47
CA PRO A 450 5.87 21.76 -19.13
C PRO A 450 5.18 23.09 -18.83
N ALA A 451 4.64 23.22 -17.62
CA ALA A 451 3.96 24.44 -17.23
C ALA A 451 4.99 25.61 -17.27
N PRO A 452 4.61 26.79 -17.79
CA PRO A 452 5.52 27.92 -17.87
C PRO A 452 6.14 28.26 -16.49
N PRO A 453 7.40 28.72 -16.44
CA PRO A 453 8.03 29.16 -15.20
C PRO A 453 7.15 30.18 -14.46
N GLY A 454 6.98 30.00 -13.15
CA GLY A 454 6.14 30.86 -12.31
C GLY A 454 4.65 30.48 -12.25
N THR A 455 4.24 29.38 -12.90
CA THR A 455 2.91 28.80 -12.69
C THR A 455 2.91 27.82 -11.51
N VAL A 456 1.76 27.67 -10.85
CA VAL A 456 1.59 26.83 -9.63
C VAL A 456 1.97 25.36 -9.85
N SER A 457 2.06 24.91 -11.10
CA SER A 457 2.42 23.55 -11.51
C SER A 457 3.74 23.45 -12.27
N ALA A 458 4.53 24.53 -12.34
CA ALA A 458 5.91 24.46 -12.78
C ALA A 458 6.69 23.63 -11.76
N LYS A 459 7.18 22.46 -12.17
CA LYS A 459 8.14 21.71 -11.35
C LYS A 459 9.38 22.59 -11.19
N THR A 460 9.61 23.07 -9.98
CA THR A 460 10.85 23.74 -9.56
C THR A 460 12.03 22.81 -9.62
#